data_AF-A0A063BTE4-F1
#
_entry.id   AF-A0A063BTE4-F1
#
_cell.length_a   1.000
_cell.length_b   1.000
_cell.length_c   1.000
_cell.angle_alpha   90.00
_cell.angle_beta   90.00
_cell.angle_gamma   90.00
#
_symmetry.space_group_name_H-M   'P 1'
#
loop_
_entity.id
_entity.type
_entity.pdbx_description
1 polymer ?
#
loop_
_entity_poly.entity_id
_entity_poly.type
_entity_poly.pdbx_seq_one_letter_code
_entity_poly.pdbx_strand_id
1 'polypeptide(L)'
;MSGFGDFTSICRTVPLPLCANIGPTLAATNRAGIEPDCYARNIALANTIIFEGAAASMHIVALVMTIVMILHVRSKFTAVGRKEILSFFYLYMLLTSVSLVVDAGVVPPASGPFPFFVSLQNGLTSALVTCLLINGFVGFQLYEDGTPLSVWMMRICSSAALIVSFLVSLATFKGWAGLGPTNTVGLFVVLYLVNAAELLVYVVMQVMLVTRTLKDRWPLGDIAFGVLFFAAGQVILYAFSSKICNSLSHYLDGLFFATVCNLLGVMMVYKYWDSITKEDLEFSVGTRMNNWEVRELLPEDERRATTYADDPYGQTSGHDLPYSPAAQRYSAKY
;
A
#
# COMPACT_ATOMS: atom_id res chain seq x y z
N MET A 1 32.69 10.73 15.12
CA MET A 1 31.49 10.64 15.98
C MET A 1 30.31 11.00 15.10
N SER A 2 29.35 10.10 14.92
CA SER A 2 28.13 10.37 14.16
C SER A 2 27.27 11.39 14.92
N GLY A 3 27.12 12.58 14.37
CA GLY A 3 26.22 13.60 14.93
C GLY A 3 24.76 13.29 14.63
N PHE A 4 23.84 13.98 15.30
CA PHE A 4 22.41 13.91 14.95
C PHE A 4 22.21 14.36 13.49
N GLY A 5 21.52 13.54 12.70
CA GLY A 5 21.27 13.82 11.28
C GLY A 5 22.42 13.49 10.32
N ASP A 6 23.51 12.87 10.81
CA ASP A 6 24.59 12.35 9.98
C ASP A 6 24.18 11.04 9.30
N PHE A 7 24.25 11.01 7.97
CA PHE A 7 23.92 9.84 7.17
C PHE A 7 25.12 8.92 6.93
N THR A 8 26.32 9.28 7.39
CA THR A 8 27.55 8.56 7.05
C THR A 8 27.51 7.08 7.44
N SER A 9 27.04 6.74 8.65
CA SER A 9 26.91 5.34 9.07
C SER A 9 25.82 4.58 8.31
N ILE A 10 24.69 5.25 8.05
CA ILE A 10 23.56 4.68 7.31
C ILE A 10 24.00 4.32 5.89
N CYS A 11 24.64 5.28 5.21
CA CYS A 11 25.06 5.14 3.82
C CYS A 11 26.21 4.17 3.60
N ARG A 12 27.08 3.96 4.60
CA ARG A 12 28.08 2.88 4.54
C ARG A 12 27.44 1.51 4.71
N THR A 13 26.35 1.42 5.45
CA THR A 13 25.69 0.14 5.74
C THR A 13 24.71 -0.29 4.64
N VAL A 14 24.06 0.68 3.98
CA VAL A 14 22.92 0.45 3.08
C VAL A 14 23.11 1.18 1.76
N PRO A 15 22.85 0.53 0.61
CA PRO A 15 22.90 1.16 -0.71
C PRO A 15 21.64 2.01 -1.00
N LEU A 16 21.32 3.00 -0.15
CA LEU A 16 20.19 3.89 -0.42
C LEU A 16 20.50 4.87 -1.57
N PRO A 17 19.57 5.13 -2.51
CA PRO A 17 19.81 6.07 -3.62
C PRO A 17 20.18 7.50 -3.18
N LEU A 18 19.68 7.95 -2.03
CA LEU A 18 20.03 9.25 -1.46
C LEU A 18 21.52 9.37 -1.10
N CYS A 19 22.18 8.26 -0.79
CA CYS A 19 23.58 8.24 -0.36
C CYS A 19 24.54 8.67 -1.46
N ALA A 20 24.17 8.47 -2.73
CA ALA A 20 24.94 8.95 -3.86
C ALA A 20 24.85 10.47 -4.10
N ASN A 21 24.06 11.22 -3.30
CA ASN A 21 23.91 12.68 -3.42
C ASN A 21 24.31 13.45 -2.16
N ILE A 22 24.75 12.77 -1.09
CA ILE A 22 25.12 13.37 0.19
C ILE A 22 26.50 12.89 0.64
N GLY A 23 27.12 13.63 1.57
CA GLY A 23 28.45 13.35 2.08
C GLY A 23 29.55 14.25 1.50
N PRO A 24 30.82 13.94 1.83
CA PRO A 24 31.97 14.70 1.34
C PRO A 24 32.12 14.54 -0.18
N THR A 25 32.73 15.53 -0.81
CA THR A 25 33.05 15.47 -2.24
C THR A 25 34.18 14.47 -2.48
N LEU A 26 33.93 13.43 -3.29
CA LEU A 26 34.96 12.48 -3.70
C LEU A 26 35.96 13.15 -4.63
N ALA A 27 37.25 13.05 -4.31
CA ALA A 27 38.33 13.63 -5.12
C ALA A 27 38.41 13.06 -6.55
N ALA A 28 37.95 11.81 -6.75
CA ALA A 28 37.98 11.15 -8.05
C ALA A 28 36.91 11.69 -9.04
N THR A 29 35.76 12.13 -8.53
CA THR A 29 34.60 12.51 -9.34
C THR A 29 34.16 13.96 -9.15
N ASN A 30 34.76 14.68 -8.19
CA ASN A 30 34.36 16.03 -7.74
C ASN A 30 32.86 16.14 -7.43
N ARG A 31 32.27 15.05 -6.90
CA ARG A 31 30.83 14.95 -6.58
C ARG A 31 30.64 14.44 -5.17
N ALA A 32 29.58 14.90 -4.51
CA ALA A 32 29.20 14.41 -3.19
C ALA A 32 28.60 13.00 -3.32
N GLY A 33 28.96 12.12 -2.40
CA GLY A 33 28.41 10.77 -2.32
C GLY A 33 29.08 9.96 -1.21
N ILE A 34 28.37 8.97 -0.69
CA ILE A 34 28.91 7.97 0.24
C ILE A 34 28.62 6.60 -0.36
N GLU A 35 29.68 5.83 -0.58
CA GLU A 35 29.59 4.48 -1.13
C GLU A 35 29.34 3.47 0.01
N PRO A 36 28.41 2.51 -0.17
CA PRO A 36 28.18 1.45 0.80
C PRO A 36 29.35 0.45 0.82
N ASP A 37 29.62 -0.13 1.99
CA ASP A 37 30.67 -1.15 2.17
C ASP A 37 30.34 -2.44 1.41
N CYS A 38 29.05 -2.74 1.20
CA CYS A 38 28.57 -3.90 0.46
C CYS A 38 27.20 -3.58 -0.17
N TYR A 39 27.03 -3.95 -1.44
CA TYR A 39 25.78 -3.85 -2.19
C TYR A 39 25.61 -5.07 -3.12
N ALA A 40 24.41 -5.31 -3.64
CA ALA A 40 24.16 -6.47 -4.48
C ALA A 40 24.81 -6.31 -5.86
N ARG A 41 25.27 -7.42 -6.44
CA ARG A 41 25.92 -7.40 -7.77
C ARG A 41 24.95 -6.93 -8.84
N ASN A 42 25.48 -6.07 -9.71
CA ASN A 42 24.76 -5.65 -10.90
C ASN A 42 24.63 -6.81 -11.89
N ILE A 43 23.51 -6.84 -12.59
CA ILE A 43 23.22 -7.85 -13.62
C ILE A 43 23.37 -7.20 -14.98
N ALA A 44 24.20 -7.76 -15.85
CA ALA A 44 24.27 -7.35 -17.25
C ALA A 44 23.25 -8.14 -18.07
N LEU A 45 22.28 -7.47 -18.66
CA LEU A 45 21.26 -8.07 -19.52
C LEU A 45 21.12 -7.25 -20.81
N ALA A 46 21.24 -7.89 -21.98
CA ALA A 46 21.00 -7.25 -23.28
C ALA A 46 21.71 -5.87 -23.47
N ASN A 47 23.00 -5.79 -23.16
CA ASN A 47 23.83 -4.57 -23.21
C ASN A 47 23.44 -3.45 -22.23
N THR A 48 22.57 -3.71 -21.26
CA THR A 48 22.29 -2.81 -20.14
C THR A 48 22.76 -3.41 -18.82
N ILE A 49 23.23 -2.55 -17.92
CA ILE A 49 23.61 -2.93 -16.55
C ILE A 49 22.45 -2.53 -15.65
N ILE A 50 21.83 -3.52 -15.01
CA ILE A 50 20.77 -3.33 -14.03
C ILE A 50 21.42 -3.35 -12.66
N PHE A 51 21.25 -2.25 -11.92
CA PHE A 51 21.68 -2.15 -10.54
C PHE A 51 20.64 -2.82 -9.62
N GLU A 52 21.09 -3.39 -8.50
CA GLU A 52 20.21 -3.95 -7.46
C GLU A 52 19.07 -4.83 -8.02
N GLY A 53 19.41 -5.75 -8.94
CA GLY A 53 18.43 -6.53 -9.70
C GLY A 53 17.47 -7.35 -8.84
N ALA A 54 17.94 -7.80 -7.67
CA ALA A 54 17.09 -8.49 -6.69
C ALA A 54 16.00 -7.58 -6.13
N ALA A 55 16.35 -6.37 -5.66
CA ALA A 55 15.37 -5.40 -5.18
C ALA A 55 14.44 -4.92 -6.30
N ALA A 56 14.97 -4.71 -7.52
CA ALA A 56 14.16 -4.39 -8.69
C ALA A 56 13.07 -5.46 -8.96
N SER A 57 13.42 -6.75 -8.83
CA SER A 57 12.45 -7.83 -8.98
C SER A 57 11.34 -7.77 -7.91
N MET A 58 11.68 -7.38 -6.68
CA MET A 58 10.69 -7.23 -5.61
C MET A 58 9.78 -6.02 -5.79
N HIS A 59 10.29 -4.91 -6.35
CA HIS A 59 9.44 -3.79 -6.74
C HIS A 59 8.40 -4.20 -7.81
N ILE A 60 8.78 -5.05 -8.77
CA ILE A 60 7.84 -5.58 -9.77
C ILE A 60 6.75 -6.43 -9.09
N VAL A 61 7.14 -7.33 -8.17
CA VAL A 61 6.17 -8.11 -7.37
C VAL A 61 5.26 -7.20 -6.56
N ALA A 62 5.80 -6.16 -5.91
CA ALA A 62 5.04 -5.19 -5.16
C ALA A 62 4.04 -4.42 -6.04
N LEU A 63 4.41 -4.04 -7.26
CA LEU A 63 3.49 -3.41 -8.22
C LEU A 63 2.34 -4.34 -8.60
N VAL A 64 2.62 -5.60 -8.94
CA VAL A 64 1.59 -6.60 -9.26
C VAL A 64 0.63 -6.78 -8.07
N MET A 65 1.16 -6.95 -6.87
CA MET A 65 0.34 -7.08 -5.66
C MET A 65 -0.48 -5.82 -5.38
N THR A 66 0.07 -4.63 -5.65
CA THR A 66 -0.65 -3.36 -5.50
C THR A 66 -1.81 -3.26 -6.48
N ILE A 67 -1.63 -3.68 -7.73
CA ILE A 67 -2.72 -3.74 -8.72
C ILE A 67 -3.83 -4.66 -8.21
N VAL A 68 -3.48 -5.86 -7.74
CA VAL A 68 -4.45 -6.81 -7.19
C VAL A 68 -5.22 -6.18 -6.02
N MET A 69 -4.56 -5.53 -5.07
CA MET A 69 -5.22 -4.85 -3.94
C MET A 69 -6.17 -3.74 -4.42
N ILE A 70 -5.74 -2.91 -5.37
CA ILE A 70 -6.59 -1.85 -5.95
C ILE A 70 -7.86 -2.43 -6.58
N LEU A 71 -7.74 -3.53 -7.34
CA LEU A 71 -8.90 -4.19 -7.95
C LEU A 71 -9.88 -4.71 -6.88
N HIS A 72 -9.38 -5.32 -5.81
CA HIS A 72 -10.21 -5.80 -4.70
C HIS A 72 -10.92 -4.64 -3.98
N VAL A 73 -10.21 -3.57 -3.66
CA VAL A 73 -10.82 -2.38 -3.02
C VAL A 73 -11.91 -1.78 -3.91
N ARG A 74 -11.67 -1.67 -5.23
CA ARG A 74 -12.66 -1.15 -6.18
C ARG A 74 -13.89 -2.04 -6.35
N SER A 75 -13.77 -3.34 -6.09
CA SER A 75 -14.89 -4.28 -6.15
C SER A 75 -15.90 -4.09 -5.02
N LYS A 76 -15.52 -3.43 -3.91
CA LYS A 76 -16.43 -3.09 -2.81
C LYS A 76 -17.19 -1.80 -3.10
N PHE A 77 -18.53 -1.84 -3.08
CA PHE A 77 -19.36 -0.69 -3.47
C PHE A 77 -19.73 0.28 -2.33
N THR A 78 -19.85 -0.22 -1.11
CA THR A 78 -20.33 0.55 0.07
C THR A 78 -19.30 0.70 1.19
N ALA A 79 -18.06 0.25 0.99
CA ALA A 79 -16.99 0.31 1.98
C ALA A 79 -16.60 1.73 2.41
N VAL A 80 -16.52 1.92 3.73
CA VAL A 80 -16.03 3.14 4.37
C VAL A 80 -14.54 3.35 4.09
N GLY A 81 -14.14 4.57 3.79
CA GLY A 81 -12.77 4.99 3.52
C GLY A 81 -12.28 4.57 2.14
N ARG A 82 -13.17 4.12 1.24
CA ARG A 82 -12.76 3.49 -0.02
C ARG A 82 -11.98 4.44 -0.94
N LYS A 83 -12.38 5.70 -1.07
CA LYS A 83 -11.67 6.64 -1.98
C LYS A 83 -10.32 7.06 -1.40
N GLU A 84 -10.26 7.11 -0.08
CA GLU A 84 -9.16 7.54 0.76
C GLU A 84 -8.06 6.47 0.73
N ILE A 85 -8.41 5.20 1.00
CA ILE A 85 -7.45 4.09 0.94
C ILE A 85 -6.98 3.81 -0.49
N LEU A 86 -7.83 4.02 -1.50
CA LEU A 86 -7.40 3.94 -2.90
C LEU A 86 -6.32 4.97 -3.22
N SER A 87 -6.43 6.17 -2.66
CA SER A 87 -5.40 7.21 -2.86
C SER A 87 -4.07 6.81 -2.24
N PHE A 88 -4.08 6.12 -1.09
CA PHE A 88 -2.89 5.52 -0.49
C PHE A 88 -2.26 4.47 -1.43
N PHE A 89 -3.04 3.54 -1.99
CA PHE A 89 -2.50 2.53 -2.91
C PHE A 89 -1.99 3.13 -4.24
N TYR A 90 -2.61 4.19 -4.76
CA TYR A 90 -2.08 4.89 -5.93
C TYR A 90 -0.75 5.60 -5.63
N LEU A 91 -0.60 6.22 -4.45
CA LEU A 91 0.68 6.77 -4.02
C LEU A 91 1.74 5.68 -3.82
N TYR A 92 1.37 4.53 -3.26
CA TYR A 92 2.28 3.40 -3.10
C TYR A 92 2.73 2.83 -4.45
N MET A 93 1.81 2.70 -5.42
CA MET A 93 2.12 2.32 -6.79
C MET A 93 3.09 3.30 -7.44
N LEU A 94 2.86 4.61 -7.29
CA LEU A 94 3.73 5.65 -7.83
C LEU A 94 5.12 5.62 -7.17
N LEU A 95 5.19 5.52 -5.84
CA LEU A 95 6.45 5.37 -5.09
C LEU A 95 7.24 4.15 -5.54
N THR A 96 6.57 2.99 -5.66
CA THR A 96 7.21 1.73 -6.06
C THR A 96 7.71 1.81 -7.50
N SER A 97 6.95 2.45 -8.39
CA SER A 97 7.37 2.68 -9.79
C SER A 97 8.61 3.57 -9.87
N VAL A 98 8.65 4.67 -9.11
CA VAL A 98 9.82 5.56 -9.06
C VAL A 98 11.01 4.86 -8.40
N SER A 99 10.78 4.10 -7.32
CA SER A 99 11.84 3.33 -6.65
C SER A 99 12.43 2.28 -7.59
N LEU A 100 11.61 1.58 -8.38
CA LEU A 100 12.09 0.66 -9.41
C LEU A 100 13.01 1.36 -10.43
N VAL A 101 12.62 2.55 -10.92
CA VAL A 101 13.43 3.32 -11.88
C VAL A 101 14.77 3.76 -11.29
N VAL A 102 14.77 4.18 -10.03
CA VAL A 102 15.97 4.66 -9.33
C VAL A 102 16.89 3.49 -8.95
N ASP A 103 16.34 2.47 -8.30
CA ASP A 103 17.10 1.34 -7.75
C ASP A 103 17.65 0.44 -8.88
N ALA A 104 16.89 0.23 -9.96
CA ALA A 104 17.37 -0.51 -11.13
C ALA A 104 18.46 0.25 -11.92
N GLY A 105 18.71 1.52 -11.60
CA GLY A 105 19.68 2.39 -12.25
C GLY A 105 19.29 2.79 -13.68
N VAL A 106 17.99 2.82 -14.00
CA VAL A 106 17.48 3.39 -15.26
C VAL A 106 17.90 4.85 -15.38
N VAL A 107 17.90 5.57 -14.25
CA VAL A 107 18.57 6.85 -14.10
C VAL A 107 19.91 6.59 -13.42
N PRO A 108 21.04 6.63 -14.15
CA PRO A 108 22.32 6.23 -13.58
C PRO A 108 22.76 7.20 -12.47
N PRO A 109 23.34 6.69 -11.38
CA PRO A 109 23.99 7.51 -10.37
C PRO A 109 24.99 8.48 -11.02
N ALA A 110 25.09 9.69 -10.48
CA ALA A 110 25.93 10.76 -11.01
C ALA A 110 25.48 11.38 -12.36
N SER A 111 24.30 11.01 -12.89
CA SER A 111 23.66 11.78 -13.97
C SER A 111 22.99 13.05 -13.44
N GLY A 112 22.84 14.07 -14.31
CA GLY A 112 22.17 15.33 -13.96
C GLY A 112 20.73 15.17 -13.43
N PRO A 113 19.91 14.24 -13.98
CA PRO A 113 18.57 13.96 -13.49
C PRO A 113 18.50 13.19 -12.16
N PHE A 114 19.54 12.44 -11.79
CA PHE A 114 19.52 11.55 -10.62
C PHE A 114 19.06 12.21 -9.31
N PRO A 115 19.56 13.40 -8.92
CA PRO A 115 19.10 14.08 -7.71
C PRO A 115 17.60 14.41 -7.71
N PHE A 116 16.99 14.65 -8.87
CA PHE A 116 15.56 14.96 -8.98
C PHE A 116 14.71 13.71 -8.76
N PHE A 117 15.10 12.58 -9.35
CA PHE A 117 14.38 11.31 -9.17
C PHE A 117 14.49 10.79 -7.73
N VAL A 118 15.67 10.91 -7.12
CA VAL A 118 15.84 10.57 -5.70
C VAL A 118 15.04 11.51 -4.79
N SER A 119 15.01 12.82 -5.09
CA SER A 119 14.17 13.76 -4.35
C SER A 119 12.68 13.43 -4.50
N LEU A 120 12.26 12.96 -5.68
CA LEU A 120 10.88 12.53 -5.94
C LEU A 120 10.54 11.26 -5.16
N GLN A 121 11.43 10.28 -5.11
CA GLN A 121 11.29 9.07 -4.30
C GLN A 121 11.13 9.41 -2.81
N ASN A 122 11.99 10.30 -2.30
CA ASN A 122 11.91 10.81 -0.93
C ASN A 122 10.58 11.55 -0.66
N GLY A 123 10.17 12.40 -1.60
CA GLY A 123 8.89 13.12 -1.54
C GLY A 123 7.68 12.19 -1.49
N LEU A 124 7.65 11.20 -2.38
CA LEU A 124 6.59 10.20 -2.44
C LEU A 124 6.54 9.32 -1.17
N THR A 125 7.69 9.06 -0.55
CA THR A 125 7.76 8.34 0.73
C THR A 125 7.03 9.11 1.83
N SER A 126 7.34 10.40 2.01
CA SER A 126 6.62 11.23 3.00
C SER A 126 5.15 11.39 2.64
N ALA A 127 4.82 11.59 1.35
CA ALA A 127 3.44 11.70 0.89
C ALA A 127 2.61 10.44 1.22
N LEU A 128 3.21 9.26 1.08
CA LEU A 128 2.58 7.98 1.40
C LEU A 128 2.29 7.87 2.90
N VAL A 129 3.26 8.22 3.75
CA VAL A 129 3.12 8.19 5.20
C VAL A 129 2.08 9.19 5.68
N THR A 130 2.11 10.42 5.18
CA THR A 130 1.10 11.44 5.50
C THR A 130 -0.29 11.01 5.03
N CYS A 131 -0.39 10.42 3.83
CA CYS A 131 -1.66 9.85 3.35
C CYS A 131 -2.18 8.77 4.29
N LEU A 132 -1.31 7.87 4.78
CA LEU A 132 -1.68 6.83 5.74
C LEU A 132 -2.16 7.43 7.07
N LEU A 133 -1.47 8.46 7.59
CA LEU A 133 -1.88 9.18 8.79
C LEU A 133 -3.29 9.78 8.64
N ILE A 134 -3.55 10.50 7.53
CA ILE A 134 -4.87 11.10 7.28
C ILE A 134 -5.96 10.04 7.15
N ASN A 135 -5.68 8.93 6.47
CA ASN A 135 -6.57 7.77 6.41
C ASN A 135 -6.90 7.24 7.81
N GLY A 136 -5.97 7.31 8.76
CA GLY A 136 -6.22 6.88 10.13
C GLY A 136 -7.25 7.72 10.89
N PHE A 137 -7.39 8.99 10.54
CA PHE A 137 -8.43 9.86 11.12
C PHE A 137 -9.83 9.56 10.57
N VAL A 138 -9.95 9.01 9.35
CA VAL A 138 -11.24 8.62 8.74
C VAL A 138 -11.99 7.63 9.63
N GLY A 139 -11.27 6.69 10.25
CA GLY A 139 -11.86 5.67 11.10
C GLY A 139 -12.56 6.19 12.37
N PHE A 140 -12.22 7.41 12.82
CA PHE A 140 -12.89 8.08 13.93
C PHE A 140 -14.12 8.89 13.50
N GLN A 141 -14.44 8.92 12.20
CA GLN A 141 -15.56 9.69 11.64
C GLN A 141 -15.49 11.19 12.01
N LEU A 142 -14.28 11.73 12.19
CA LEU A 142 -14.06 13.16 12.46
C LEU A 142 -14.56 14.05 11.32
N TYR A 143 -14.54 13.50 10.10
CA TYR A 143 -15.16 14.06 8.91
C TYR A 143 -15.88 12.93 8.18
N GLU A 144 -16.96 13.28 7.48
CA GLU A 144 -17.73 12.31 6.70
C GLU A 144 -16.87 11.73 5.59
N ASP A 145 -16.74 10.40 5.59
CA ASP A 145 -16.03 9.62 4.59
C ASP A 145 -16.63 9.79 3.19
N GLY A 146 -15.79 9.76 2.15
CA GLY A 146 -16.21 9.83 0.76
C GLY A 146 -16.67 11.21 0.29
N THR A 147 -16.79 12.18 1.20
CA THR A 147 -17.07 13.58 0.90
C THR A 147 -15.93 14.21 0.10
N PRO A 148 -16.22 15.23 -0.75
CA PRO A 148 -15.17 15.94 -1.45
C PRO A 148 -14.18 16.60 -0.48
N LEU A 149 -14.63 17.03 0.70
CA LEU A 149 -13.78 17.60 1.74
C LEU A 149 -12.72 16.59 2.22
N SER A 150 -13.14 15.38 2.63
CA SER A 150 -12.26 14.29 3.06
C SER A 150 -11.15 14.02 2.03
N VAL A 151 -11.56 13.76 0.79
CA VAL A 151 -10.66 13.34 -0.28
C VAL A 151 -9.69 14.48 -0.66
N TRP A 152 -10.17 15.73 -0.73
CA TRP A 152 -9.30 16.87 -1.04
C TRP A 152 -8.35 17.21 0.09
N MET A 153 -8.78 17.12 1.35
CA MET A 153 -7.90 17.30 2.51
C MET A 153 -6.73 16.31 2.45
N MET A 154 -7.03 15.02 2.28
CA MET A 154 -6.00 13.99 2.15
C MET A 154 -5.05 14.26 0.98
N ARG A 155 -5.57 14.64 -0.20
CA ARG A 155 -4.76 14.95 -1.38
C ARG A 155 -3.86 16.16 -1.17
N ILE A 156 -4.37 17.23 -0.55
CA ILE A 156 -3.61 18.45 -0.29
C ILE A 156 -2.52 18.17 0.75
N CYS A 157 -2.84 17.50 1.85
CA CYS A 157 -1.86 17.18 2.90
C CYS A 157 -0.74 16.27 2.36
N SER A 158 -1.07 15.20 1.64
CA SER A 158 -0.08 14.31 1.03
C SER A 158 0.75 15.01 -0.05
N SER A 159 0.14 15.87 -0.88
CA SER A 159 0.87 16.66 -1.87
C SER A 159 1.79 17.70 -1.21
N ALA A 160 1.37 18.31 -0.10
CA ALA A 160 2.20 19.23 0.65
C ALA A 160 3.42 18.51 1.26
N ALA A 161 3.22 17.33 1.86
CA ALA A 161 4.31 16.50 2.37
C ALA A 161 5.29 16.08 1.26
N LEU A 162 4.77 15.76 0.07
CA LEU A 162 5.57 15.48 -1.14
C LEU A 162 6.45 16.69 -1.48
N ILE A 163 5.83 17.86 -1.67
CA ILE A 163 6.53 19.07 -2.11
C ILE A 163 7.59 19.49 -1.10
N VAL A 164 7.26 19.50 0.20
CA VAL A 164 8.22 19.86 1.26
C VAL A 164 9.42 18.92 1.25
N SER A 165 9.17 17.60 1.26
CA SER A 165 10.24 16.60 1.31
C SER A 165 11.07 16.57 0.02
N PHE A 166 10.44 16.80 -1.13
CA PHE A 166 11.10 16.95 -2.43
C PHE A 166 12.03 18.16 -2.44
N LEU A 167 11.54 19.33 -2.02
CA LEU A 167 12.32 20.57 -2.02
C LEU A 167 13.48 20.51 -1.01
N VAL A 168 13.25 19.94 0.19
CA VAL A 168 14.32 19.76 1.19
C VAL A 168 15.38 18.79 0.67
N SER A 169 14.99 17.67 0.05
CA SER A 169 15.93 16.74 -0.58
C SER A 169 16.75 17.42 -1.67
N LEU A 170 16.08 18.10 -2.59
CA LEU A 170 16.73 18.73 -3.73
C LEU A 170 17.67 19.87 -3.30
N ALA A 171 17.22 20.70 -2.35
CA ALA A 171 18.05 21.77 -1.78
C ALA A 171 19.28 21.21 -1.05
N THR A 172 19.14 20.09 -0.35
CA THR A 172 20.28 19.39 0.27
C THR A 172 21.26 18.88 -0.79
N PHE A 173 20.78 18.22 -1.83
CA PHE A 173 21.65 17.66 -2.88
C PHE A 173 22.35 18.72 -3.73
N LYS A 174 21.70 19.88 -3.95
CA LYS A 174 22.24 20.98 -4.78
C LYS A 174 22.97 22.06 -3.98
N GLY A 175 22.95 22.01 -2.65
CA GLY A 175 23.60 23.03 -1.83
C GLY A 175 22.85 24.37 -1.80
N TRP A 176 21.52 24.34 -1.80
CA TRP A 176 20.68 25.55 -1.84
C TRP A 176 20.11 25.90 -0.46
N ALA A 177 19.78 27.18 -0.26
CA ALA A 177 19.06 27.68 0.92
C ALA A 177 19.72 27.33 2.29
N GLY A 178 21.06 27.28 2.34
CA GLY A 178 21.81 26.94 3.56
C GLY A 178 21.84 25.44 3.90
N LEU A 179 21.16 24.61 3.11
CA LEU A 179 21.30 23.16 3.12
C LEU A 179 22.46 22.77 2.20
N GLY A 180 23.06 21.62 2.45
CA GLY A 180 24.08 21.10 1.54
C GLY A 180 24.39 19.63 1.76
N PRO A 181 25.15 19.00 0.84
CA PRO A 181 25.41 17.58 0.88
C PRO A 181 26.11 17.12 2.17
N THR A 182 26.83 18.02 2.84
CA THR A 182 27.51 17.78 4.12
C THR A 182 26.69 18.19 5.35
N ASN A 183 25.59 18.94 5.16
CA ASN A 183 24.67 19.35 6.23
C ASN A 183 23.28 18.74 5.99
N THR A 184 23.12 17.50 6.43
CA THR A 184 21.96 16.64 6.14
C THR A 184 20.92 16.63 7.25
N VAL A 185 21.03 17.52 8.26
CA VAL A 185 20.11 17.54 9.41
C VAL A 185 18.66 17.76 8.96
N GLY A 186 18.41 18.72 8.07
CA GLY A 186 17.07 18.99 7.54
C GLY A 186 16.48 17.80 6.80
N LEU A 187 17.31 17.10 6.01
CA LEU A 187 16.92 15.89 5.30
C LEU A 187 16.53 14.76 6.27
N PHE A 188 17.32 14.57 7.33
CA PHE A 188 17.05 13.56 8.35
C PHE A 188 15.75 13.82 9.09
N VAL A 189 15.50 15.08 9.50
CA VAL A 189 14.28 15.45 10.21
C VAL A 189 13.04 15.17 9.37
N VAL A 190 13.04 15.60 8.11
CA VAL A 190 11.87 15.46 7.24
C VAL A 190 11.63 14.00 6.85
N LEU A 191 12.67 13.23 6.50
CA LEU A 191 12.50 11.87 5.99
C LEU A 191 12.37 10.80 7.08
N TYR A 192 13.04 10.97 8.22
CA TYR A 192 13.05 9.96 9.29
C TYR A 192 12.17 10.40 10.45
N LEU A 193 12.43 11.57 11.04
CA LEU A 193 11.78 11.96 12.30
C LEU A 193 10.29 12.25 12.12
N VAL A 194 9.92 13.08 11.13
CA VAL A 194 8.51 13.41 10.85
C VAL A 194 7.74 12.17 10.44
N ASN A 195 8.24 11.41 9.45
CA ASN A 195 7.59 10.19 9.00
C ASN A 195 7.45 9.14 10.12
N ALA A 196 8.46 8.97 10.98
CA ALA A 196 8.35 8.07 12.13
C ALA A 196 7.29 8.52 13.14
N ALA A 197 7.18 9.83 13.40
CA ALA A 197 6.14 10.38 14.26
C ALA A 197 4.74 10.17 13.67
N GLU A 198 4.56 10.42 12.37
CA GLU A 198 3.29 10.20 11.67
C GLU A 198 2.87 8.71 11.71
N LEU A 199 3.79 7.79 11.47
CA LEU A 199 3.53 6.34 11.57
C LEU A 199 3.17 5.93 13.01
N LEU A 200 3.86 6.46 14.01
CA LEU A 200 3.57 6.16 15.41
C LEU A 200 2.16 6.65 15.79
N VAL A 201 1.82 7.88 15.40
CA VAL A 201 0.48 8.43 15.64
C VAL A 201 -0.58 7.58 14.93
N TYR A 202 -0.35 7.18 13.67
CA TYR A 202 -1.24 6.27 12.96
C TYR A 202 -1.46 4.96 13.71
N VAL A 203 -0.38 4.27 14.14
CA VAL A 203 -0.49 2.99 14.86
C VAL A 203 -1.26 3.15 16.17
N VAL A 204 -0.94 4.17 16.97
CA VAL A 204 -1.64 4.45 18.24
C VAL A 204 -3.12 4.69 18.00
N MET A 205 -3.45 5.48 16.97
CA MET A 205 -4.82 5.76 16.58
C MET A 205 -5.58 4.48 16.17
N GLN A 206 -4.98 3.60 15.35
CA GLN A 206 -5.65 2.36 14.96
C GLN A 206 -5.88 1.42 16.14
N VAL A 207 -4.89 1.29 17.04
CA VAL A 207 -5.05 0.48 18.25
C VAL A 207 -6.18 1.05 19.13
N MET A 208 -6.25 2.38 19.28
CA MET A 208 -7.33 3.03 20.03
C MET A 208 -8.69 2.77 19.39
N LEU A 209 -8.82 2.91 18.07
CA LEU A 209 -10.06 2.64 17.35
C LEU A 209 -10.55 1.21 17.58
N VAL A 210 -9.69 0.21 17.37
CA VAL A 210 -10.08 -1.19 17.51
C VAL A 210 -10.41 -1.55 18.97
N THR A 211 -9.67 -1.03 19.94
CA THR A 211 -9.89 -1.37 21.36
C THR A 211 -11.09 -0.67 21.98
N ARG A 212 -11.40 0.56 21.55
CA ARG A 212 -12.47 1.39 22.12
C ARG A 212 -13.79 1.32 21.36
N THR A 213 -13.73 1.16 20.04
CA THR A 213 -14.92 1.28 19.17
C THR A 213 -15.39 -0.08 18.66
N LEU A 214 -14.48 -0.99 18.30
CA LEU A 214 -14.84 -2.27 17.68
C LEU A 214 -15.03 -3.40 18.70
N LYS A 215 -16.03 -4.25 18.43
CA LYS A 215 -16.27 -5.51 19.18
C LYS A 215 -15.31 -6.62 18.75
N ASP A 216 -15.08 -6.75 17.44
CA ASP A 216 -14.11 -7.70 16.90
C ASP A 216 -12.68 -7.18 17.10
N ARG A 217 -11.82 -8.04 17.65
CA ARG A 217 -10.42 -7.74 17.96
C ARG A 217 -9.44 -8.38 16.98
N TRP A 218 -9.93 -9.15 16.01
CA TRP A 218 -9.11 -9.69 14.93
C TRP A 218 -8.23 -8.64 14.23
N PRO A 219 -8.70 -7.40 13.96
CA PRO A 219 -7.87 -6.36 13.33
C PRO A 219 -6.62 -5.94 14.12
N LEU A 220 -6.56 -6.23 15.44
CA LEU A 220 -5.34 -5.99 16.23
C LEU A 220 -4.18 -6.86 15.75
N GLY A 221 -4.47 -8.09 15.30
CA GLY A 221 -3.47 -8.97 14.70
C GLY A 221 -2.90 -8.36 13.43
N ASP A 222 -3.75 -7.76 12.59
CA ASP A 222 -3.30 -7.12 11.35
C ASP A 222 -2.36 -5.94 11.64
N ILE A 223 -2.71 -5.09 12.61
CA ILE A 223 -1.85 -3.99 13.06
C ILE A 223 -0.52 -4.52 13.62
N ALA A 224 -0.56 -5.54 14.48
CA ALA A 224 0.64 -6.10 15.10
C ALA A 224 1.61 -6.69 14.08
N PHE A 225 1.11 -7.47 13.11
CA PHE A 225 1.94 -8.01 12.02
C PHE A 225 2.45 -6.89 11.10
N GLY A 226 1.64 -5.86 10.82
CA GLY A 226 2.08 -4.71 10.03
C GLY A 226 3.27 -3.98 10.67
N VAL A 227 3.17 -3.69 11.98
CA VAL A 227 4.27 -3.07 12.75
C VAL A 227 5.48 -3.99 12.82
N LEU A 228 5.28 -5.30 13.02
CA LEU A 228 6.36 -6.28 13.05
C LEU A 228 7.12 -6.30 11.72
N PHE A 229 6.43 -6.42 10.58
CA PHE A 229 7.08 -6.44 9.27
C PHE A 229 7.81 -5.13 9.00
N PHE A 230 7.19 -3.99 9.27
CA PHE A 230 7.84 -2.69 9.08
C PHE A 230 9.10 -2.56 9.95
N ALA A 231 9.02 -2.83 11.25
CA ALA A 231 10.14 -2.74 12.17
C ALA A 231 11.26 -3.73 11.84
N ALA A 232 10.91 -4.98 11.52
CA ALA A 232 11.86 -5.98 11.04
C ALA A 232 12.58 -5.50 9.76
N GLY A 233 11.84 -4.93 8.81
CA GLY A 233 12.40 -4.34 7.60
C GLY A 233 13.40 -3.21 7.89
N GLN A 234 13.06 -2.27 8.79
CA GLN A 234 13.98 -1.19 9.18
C GLN A 234 15.24 -1.71 9.86
N VAL A 235 15.10 -2.70 10.75
CA VAL A 235 16.23 -3.32 11.46
C VAL A 235 17.14 -4.07 10.47
N ILE A 236 16.56 -4.85 9.56
CA ILE A 236 17.31 -5.56 8.53
C ILE A 236 18.08 -4.57 7.65
N LEU A 237 17.42 -3.51 7.21
CA LEU A 237 18.01 -2.46 6.38
C LEU A 237 19.17 -1.78 7.12
N TYR A 238 18.91 -1.12 8.25
CA TYR A 238 19.90 -0.23 8.86
C TYR A 238 20.95 -0.92 9.73
N ALA A 239 20.68 -2.13 10.25
CA ALA A 239 21.61 -2.82 11.16
C ALA A 239 22.29 -4.05 10.55
N PHE A 240 21.63 -4.73 9.60
CA PHE A 240 22.11 -6.03 9.10
C PHE A 240 22.44 -6.05 7.60
N SER A 241 22.15 -5.00 6.83
CA SER A 241 22.35 -4.97 5.36
C SER A 241 23.75 -5.41 4.94
N SER A 242 24.81 -4.79 5.47
CA SER A 242 26.21 -5.14 5.11
C SER A 242 26.58 -6.57 5.52
N LYS A 243 26.07 -7.08 6.65
CA LYS A 243 26.31 -8.46 7.10
C LYS A 243 25.62 -9.47 6.19
N ILE A 244 24.38 -9.19 5.80
CA ILE A 244 23.58 -10.03 4.90
C ILE A 244 24.23 -10.07 3.53
N CYS A 245 24.62 -8.90 3.00
CA CYS A 245 25.28 -8.78 1.70
C CYS A 245 26.58 -9.62 1.63
N ASN A 246 27.44 -9.53 2.65
CA ASN A 246 28.66 -10.34 2.73
C ASN A 246 28.35 -11.85 2.88
N SER A 247 27.37 -12.21 3.70
CA SER A 247 27.01 -13.62 3.96
C SER A 247 26.39 -14.29 2.73
N LEU A 248 25.68 -13.52 1.90
CA LEU A 248 25.04 -13.98 0.67
C LEU A 248 25.88 -13.69 -0.56
N SER A 249 27.21 -13.51 -0.42
CA SER A 249 28.15 -13.35 -1.53
C SER A 249 27.74 -12.25 -2.54
N HIS A 250 27.17 -11.15 -2.05
CA HIS A 250 26.65 -10.03 -2.84
C HIS A 250 25.48 -10.37 -3.79
N TYR A 251 24.72 -11.45 -3.54
CA TYR A 251 23.50 -11.73 -4.32
C TYR A 251 22.27 -10.97 -3.83
N LEU A 252 22.14 -10.80 -2.52
CA LEU A 252 21.04 -10.09 -1.87
C LEU A 252 21.61 -9.14 -0.82
N ASP A 253 20.93 -8.03 -0.60
CA ASP A 253 21.32 -6.99 0.35
C ASP A 253 20.14 -6.61 1.28
N GLY A 254 20.32 -5.61 2.14
CA GLY A 254 19.25 -5.14 3.00
C GLY A 254 18.08 -4.50 2.26
N LEU A 255 18.32 -3.91 1.08
CA LEU A 255 17.29 -3.22 0.29
C LEU A 255 16.26 -4.22 -0.26
N PHE A 256 16.70 -5.41 -0.71
CA PHE A 256 15.79 -6.52 -1.05
C PHE A 256 14.87 -6.91 0.12
N PHE A 257 15.42 -7.17 1.30
CA PHE A 257 14.58 -7.59 2.44
C PHE A 257 13.68 -6.47 2.96
N ALA A 258 14.13 -5.22 2.90
CA ALA A 258 13.32 -4.07 3.27
C ALA A 258 12.14 -3.87 2.30
N THR A 259 12.36 -4.04 0.99
CA THR A 259 11.26 -3.96 0.01
C THR A 259 10.22 -5.07 0.21
N VAL A 260 10.66 -6.30 0.51
CA VAL A 260 9.75 -7.40 0.92
C VAL A 260 8.96 -7.03 2.18
N CYS A 261 9.64 -6.58 3.23
CA CYS A 261 8.99 -6.24 4.50
C CYS A 261 8.03 -5.05 4.36
N ASN A 262 8.37 -4.06 3.55
CA ASN A 262 7.48 -2.93 3.25
C ASN A 262 6.23 -3.39 2.49
N LEU A 263 6.38 -4.28 1.50
CA LEU A 263 5.24 -4.87 0.80
C LEU A 263 4.34 -5.64 1.78
N LEU A 264 4.90 -6.49 2.64
CA LEU A 264 4.14 -7.21 3.66
C LEU A 264 3.44 -6.23 4.62
N GLY A 265 4.12 -5.16 5.05
CA GLY A 265 3.51 -4.10 5.87
C GLY A 265 2.30 -3.46 5.19
N VAL A 266 2.42 -3.10 3.90
CA VAL A 266 1.31 -2.54 3.11
C VAL A 266 0.17 -3.55 2.92
N MET A 267 0.50 -4.83 2.76
CA MET A 267 -0.51 -5.89 2.71
C MET A 267 -1.27 -6.02 4.04
N MET A 268 -0.61 -5.81 5.18
CA MET A 268 -1.30 -5.79 6.47
C MET A 268 -2.17 -4.55 6.64
N VAL A 269 -1.77 -3.38 6.11
CA VAL A 269 -2.64 -2.19 6.04
C VAL A 269 -3.89 -2.48 5.21
N TYR A 270 -3.74 -3.15 4.06
CA TYR A 270 -4.87 -3.60 3.25
C TYR A 270 -5.79 -4.55 4.03
N LYS A 271 -5.23 -5.59 4.67
CA LYS A 271 -6.01 -6.55 5.47
C LYS A 271 -6.74 -5.91 6.63
N TYR A 272 -6.08 -4.97 7.32
CA TYR A 272 -6.68 -4.18 8.37
C TYR A 272 -7.92 -3.43 7.86
N TRP A 273 -7.77 -2.69 6.76
CA TRP A 273 -8.88 -1.95 6.14
C TRP A 273 -10.00 -2.90 5.67
N ASP A 274 -9.65 -4.03 5.07
CA ASP A 274 -10.60 -5.04 4.62
C ASP A 274 -11.39 -5.64 5.80
N SER A 275 -10.71 -5.89 6.92
CA SER A 275 -11.32 -6.50 8.10
C SER A 275 -12.31 -5.59 8.83
N ILE A 276 -12.11 -4.27 8.80
CA ILE A 276 -13.05 -3.31 9.41
C ILE A 276 -14.20 -2.92 8.47
N THR A 277 -14.19 -3.37 7.21
CA THR A 277 -15.21 -3.08 6.17
C THR A 277 -15.91 -4.35 5.65
N LYS A 278 -16.07 -5.37 6.51
CA LYS A 278 -16.64 -6.68 6.12
C LYS A 278 -18.16 -6.65 5.91
N GLU A 279 -18.89 -5.81 6.64
CA GLU A 279 -20.37 -5.85 6.75
C GLU A 279 -21.09 -5.45 5.44
N ASP A 280 -20.38 -4.85 4.49
CA ASP A 280 -20.96 -4.36 3.23
C ASP A 280 -21.35 -5.45 2.21
N LEU A 281 -20.73 -6.64 2.28
CA LEU A 281 -20.98 -7.73 1.33
C LEU A 281 -22.23 -8.54 1.69
N GLU A 282 -22.64 -8.53 2.96
CA GLU A 282 -23.80 -9.28 3.46
C GLU A 282 -25.12 -8.72 2.91
N PHE A 283 -25.17 -7.41 2.64
CA PHE A 283 -26.35 -6.76 2.07
C PHE A 283 -26.48 -6.95 0.54
N SER A 284 -25.44 -7.44 -0.14
CA SER A 284 -25.47 -7.70 -1.60
C SER A 284 -25.94 -9.12 -1.98
N VAL A 285 -26.01 -10.04 -1.01
CA VAL A 285 -26.51 -11.42 -1.21
C VAL A 285 -27.99 -11.56 -0.78
N GLY A 286 -28.61 -10.50 -0.27
CA GLY A 286 -29.98 -10.50 0.25
C GLY A 286 -31.12 -10.28 -0.75
N THR A 287 -30.88 -10.11 -2.06
CA THR A 287 -32.00 -9.93 -3.03
C THR A 287 -32.64 -11.25 -3.46
N ARG A 288 -32.03 -12.39 -3.15
CA ARG A 288 -32.80 -13.63 -2.99
C ARG A 288 -33.15 -13.76 -1.52
N MET A 289 -34.21 -13.06 -1.11
CA MET A 289 -35.04 -13.57 -0.02
C MET A 289 -35.28 -15.04 -0.33
N ASN A 290 -34.76 -15.93 0.51
CA ASN A 290 -35.21 -17.30 0.51
C ASN A 290 -36.70 -17.24 0.84
N ASN A 291 -37.56 -17.24 -0.20
CA ASN A 291 -39.02 -17.28 -0.12
C ASN A 291 -39.55 -18.60 0.50
N TRP A 292 -38.74 -19.31 1.26
CA TRP A 292 -39.03 -20.66 1.73
C TRP A 292 -39.71 -20.71 3.10
N GLU A 293 -39.80 -19.60 3.85
CA GLU A 293 -40.41 -19.60 5.19
C GLU A 293 -41.88 -19.17 5.25
N VAL A 294 -42.57 -18.99 4.11
CA VAL A 294 -44.00 -18.60 4.11
C VAL A 294 -44.87 -19.57 3.30
N ARG A 295 -44.59 -20.88 3.34
CA ARG A 295 -45.50 -21.91 2.76
C ARG A 295 -46.29 -22.72 3.79
N GLU A 296 -45.98 -22.58 5.08
CA GLU A 296 -46.62 -23.37 6.15
C GLU A 296 -47.74 -22.65 6.92
N LEU A 297 -47.92 -21.34 6.72
CA LEU A 297 -48.93 -20.55 7.44
C LEU A 297 -50.18 -20.20 6.61
N LEU A 298 -50.26 -20.64 5.35
CA LEU A 298 -51.43 -20.39 4.52
C LEU A 298 -52.44 -21.56 4.63
N PRO A 299 -53.72 -21.28 4.96
CA PRO A 299 -54.79 -22.28 4.91
C PRO A 299 -54.83 -22.98 3.55
N GLU A 300 -55.11 -24.30 3.53
CA GLU A 300 -55.04 -25.13 2.32
C GLU A 300 -55.88 -24.60 1.14
N ASP A 301 -56.89 -23.77 1.40
CA ASP A 301 -57.77 -23.18 0.39
C ASP A 301 -57.09 -22.11 -0.49
N GLU A 302 -56.03 -21.43 -0.02
CA GLU A 302 -55.31 -20.42 -0.81
C GLU A 302 -54.14 -20.99 -1.63
N ARG A 303 -53.73 -22.24 -1.38
CA ARG A 303 -52.67 -22.93 -2.16
C ARG A 303 -53.00 -23.07 -3.65
N ARG A 304 -54.29 -22.98 -4.01
CA ARG A 304 -54.78 -23.15 -5.38
C ARG A 304 -54.81 -21.86 -6.19
N ALA A 305 -54.67 -20.70 -5.55
CA ALA A 305 -54.80 -19.39 -6.19
C ALA A 305 -53.46 -18.77 -6.60
N THR A 306 -52.32 -19.31 -6.15
CA THR A 306 -50.99 -18.86 -6.60
C THR A 306 -50.68 -19.46 -7.98
N THR A 307 -51.49 -19.11 -8.97
CA THR A 307 -51.13 -19.24 -10.37
C THR A 307 -50.02 -18.21 -10.60
N TYR A 308 -48.89 -18.67 -11.12
CA TYR A 308 -47.75 -17.84 -11.52
C TYR A 308 -48.23 -16.55 -12.19
N ALA A 309 -47.96 -15.41 -11.57
CA ALA A 309 -47.96 -14.15 -12.30
C ALA A 309 -46.66 -14.15 -13.12
N ASP A 310 -46.76 -14.45 -14.41
CA ASP A 310 -45.67 -14.24 -15.35
C ASP A 310 -45.29 -12.76 -15.33
N ASP A 311 -44.03 -12.49 -14.96
CA ASP A 311 -43.45 -11.16 -14.95
C ASP A 311 -43.24 -10.71 -16.42
N PRO A 312 -43.89 -9.64 -16.92
CA PRO A 312 -43.84 -9.26 -18.34
C PRO A 312 -42.44 -8.85 -18.84
N TYR A 313 -41.47 -8.72 -17.94
CA TYR A 313 -40.09 -8.32 -18.22
C TYR A 313 -39.04 -9.38 -17.88
N GLY A 314 -39.45 -10.59 -17.48
CA GLY A 314 -38.53 -11.70 -17.21
C GLY A 314 -37.89 -12.24 -18.48
N GLN A 315 -36.56 -12.10 -18.62
CA GLN A 315 -35.82 -12.80 -19.68
C GLN A 315 -35.90 -14.32 -19.44
N THR A 316 -36.50 -15.02 -20.40
CA THR A 316 -36.58 -16.48 -20.43
C THR A 316 -35.19 -17.08 -20.68
N SER A 317 -34.59 -17.68 -19.66
CA SER A 317 -33.41 -18.53 -19.82
C SER A 317 -33.83 -19.90 -20.39
N GLY A 318 -33.14 -20.38 -21.43
CA GLY A 318 -33.47 -21.59 -22.21
C GLY A 318 -33.34 -22.94 -21.49
N HIS A 319 -33.76 -23.04 -20.23
CA HIS A 319 -33.83 -24.29 -19.46
C HIS A 319 -35.23 -24.66 -18.97
N ASP A 320 -36.26 -23.86 -19.30
CA ASP A 320 -37.64 -24.22 -19.00
C ASP A 320 -38.21 -25.11 -20.12
N LEU A 321 -38.12 -26.43 -19.92
CA LEU A 321 -38.88 -27.39 -20.71
C LEU A 321 -40.37 -27.33 -20.30
N PRO A 322 -41.32 -27.17 -21.25
CA PRO A 322 -42.73 -27.12 -20.90
C PRO A 322 -43.23 -28.49 -20.42
N TYR A 323 -43.69 -28.52 -19.17
CA TYR A 323 -44.41 -29.64 -18.58
C TYR A 323 -45.73 -29.86 -19.33
N SER A 324 -45.91 -31.03 -19.95
CA SER A 324 -47.15 -31.42 -20.62
C SER A 324 -48.04 -32.19 -19.63
N PRO A 325 -49.29 -31.75 -19.36
CA PRO A 325 -50.17 -32.46 -18.43
C PRO A 325 -50.76 -33.71 -19.09
N ALA A 326 -50.39 -34.89 -18.59
CA ALA A 326 -51.02 -36.15 -18.97
C ALA A 326 -52.48 -36.21 -18.51
N ALA A 327 -53.34 -36.69 -19.41
CA ALA A 327 -54.80 -36.67 -19.33
C ALA A 327 -55.41 -37.37 -18.10
N GLN A 328 -56.45 -36.75 -17.55
CA GLN A 328 -57.37 -37.28 -16.54
C GLN A 328 -57.98 -38.61 -17.01
N ARG A 329 -57.84 -39.68 -16.20
CA ARG A 329 -58.71 -40.86 -16.27
C ARG A 329 -59.71 -40.83 -15.11
N TYR A 330 -60.99 -40.67 -15.44
CA TYR A 330 -62.11 -40.84 -14.52
C TYR A 330 -62.39 -42.34 -14.26
N SER A 331 -62.53 -42.66 -12.96
CA SER A 331 -63.45 -43.59 -12.27
C SER A 331 -64.00 -44.84 -12.98
N ALA A 332 -63.89 -46.00 -12.29
CA ALA A 332 -65.03 -46.91 -12.14
C ALA A 332 -64.93 -47.70 -10.80
N LYS A 333 -66.05 -47.70 -10.08
CA LYS A 333 -66.38 -48.46 -8.86
C LYS A 333 -66.21 -49.97 -9.07
N TYR A 334 -65.77 -50.69 -8.04
CA TYR A 334 -66.58 -51.59 -7.18
C TYR A 334 -65.79 -51.89 -5.91
#